data_AF-A0A6B3H149-F1
#
_entry.id   AF-A0A6B3H149-F1
#
_cell.length_a   1.000
_cell.length_b   1.000
_cell.length_c   1.000
_cell.angle_alpha   90.00
_cell.angle_beta   90.00
_cell.angle_gamma   90.00
#
_symmetry.space_group_name_H-M   'P 1'
#
loop_
_entity.id
_entity.type
_entity.pdbx_description
1 polymer ?
#
loop_
_entity_poly.entity_id
_entity_poly.type
_entity_poly.pdbx_seq_one_letter_code
_entity_poly.pdbx_strand_id
1 'polypeptide(L)'
;TASYFHTPVEIPRDQVLRRAAEAVASGGLLVLVEHASLAPWSWRDGHEDVTFPSPDDVLASLRLGDGWRTERCDAPERTATGPGGETATVTDNVIAVRRVHQD
;
A
#
# COMPACT_ATOMS: atom_id res chain seq x y z
N THR A 1 -9.67 -3.69 -4.40
CA THR A 1 -8.82 -3.08 -3.35
C THR A 1 -7.78 -4.08 -2.93
N ALA A 2 -6.63 -3.65 -2.43
CA ALA A 2 -5.66 -4.50 -1.73
C ALA A 2 -5.29 -3.84 -0.40
N SER A 3 -5.24 -4.63 0.68
CA SER A 3 -5.04 -4.10 2.03
C SER A 3 -4.05 -4.98 2.79
N TYR A 4 -2.97 -4.36 3.26
CA TYR A 4 -1.90 -4.97 4.04
C TYR A 4 -1.32 -6.24 3.40
N PHE A 5 -1.12 -6.20 2.08
CA PHE A 5 -0.64 -7.33 1.26
C PHE A 5 0.89 -7.53 1.34
N HIS A 6 1.49 -7.21 2.47
CA HIS A 6 2.90 -7.52 2.76
C HIS A 6 2.98 -8.91 3.40
N THR A 7 4.02 -9.67 3.06
CA THR A 7 4.23 -11.02 3.60
C THR A 7 5.73 -11.25 3.80
N PRO A 8 6.12 -12.02 4.84
CA PRO A 8 7.52 -12.43 5.03
C PRO A 8 7.97 -13.48 4.00
N VAL A 9 7.04 -14.06 3.24
CA VAL A 9 7.36 -14.99 2.16
C VAL A 9 7.67 -14.18 0.90
N GLU A 10 8.76 -14.52 0.22
CA GLU A 10 9.10 -13.90 -1.06
C GLU A 10 7.99 -14.17 -2.09
N ILE A 11 7.34 -13.10 -2.54
CA ILE A 11 6.32 -13.14 -3.59
C ILE A 11 6.60 -12.04 -4.61
N PRO A 12 6.16 -12.22 -5.88
CA PRO A 12 6.27 -11.17 -6.89
C PRO A 12 5.19 -10.09 -6.68
N ARG A 13 5.21 -9.41 -5.53
CA ARG A 13 4.17 -8.47 -5.06
C ARG A 13 3.82 -7.44 -6.13
N ASP A 14 4.82 -6.78 -6.72
CA ASP A 14 4.59 -5.78 -7.76
C ASP A 14 3.85 -6.36 -8.99
N GLN A 15 4.14 -7.60 -9.37
CA GLN A 15 3.42 -8.24 -10.48
C GLN A 15 1.96 -8.52 -10.12
N VAL A 16 1.70 -8.90 -8.86
CA VAL A 16 0.32 -9.08 -8.36
C VAL A 16 -0.44 -7.75 -8.37
N LEU A 17 0.18 -6.67 -7.90
CA LEU A 17 -0.44 -5.35 -7.89
C LEU A 17 -0.69 -4.81 -9.30
N ARG A 18 0.22 -5.04 -10.25
CA ARG A 18 0.00 -4.71 -11.68
C ARG A 18 -1.19 -5.47 -12.26
N ARG A 19 -1.30 -6.78 -12.02
CA ARG A 19 -2.46 -7.57 -12.44
C ARG A 19 -3.76 -7.06 -11.82
N ALA A 20 -3.71 -6.61 -10.56
CA ALA A 20 -4.87 -6.00 -9.92
C ALA A 20 -5.27 -4.68 -10.60
N ALA A 21 -4.31 -3.85 -11.02
CA ALA A 21 -4.57 -2.63 -11.79
C ALA A 21 -5.16 -2.95 -13.18
N GLU A 22 -4.64 -3.95 -13.89
CA GLU A 22 -5.15 -4.38 -15.20
C GLU A 22 -6.63 -4.82 -15.14
N ALA A 23 -7.03 -5.43 -14.04
CA ALA A 23 -8.40 -5.90 -13.81
C ALA A 23 -9.40 -4.76 -13.50
N VAL A 24 -8.94 -3.53 -13.30
CA VAL A 24 -9.83 -2.39 -13.04
C VAL A 24 -10.50 -1.96 -14.34
N ALA A 25 -11.83 -1.98 -14.36
CA ALA A 25 -12.61 -1.48 -15.49
C ALA A 25 -12.40 0.02 -15.73
N SER A 26 -12.66 0.48 -16.96
CA SER A 26 -12.70 1.91 -17.30
C SER A 26 -13.60 2.69 -16.34
N GLY A 27 -13.11 3.81 -15.80
CA GLY A 27 -13.76 4.61 -14.75
C GLY A 27 -13.59 4.08 -13.32
N GLY A 28 -13.07 2.85 -13.16
CA GLY A 28 -12.89 2.18 -11.87
C GLY A 28 -11.72 2.74 -11.04
N LEU A 29 -11.73 2.41 -9.75
CA LEU A 29 -10.73 2.86 -8.78
C LEU A 29 -9.99 1.66 -8.16
N LEU A 30 -8.67 1.65 -8.24
CA LEU A 30 -7.81 0.81 -7.41
C LEU A 30 -7.45 1.58 -6.14
N VAL A 31 -7.62 0.94 -4.98
CA VAL A 31 -7.15 1.45 -3.70
C VAL A 31 -6.22 0.43 -3.08
N LEU A 32 -5.03 0.89 -2.68
CA LEU A 32 -3.99 0.15 -1.99
C LEU A 32 -3.80 0.78 -0.61
N VAL A 33 -3.82 -0.06 0.44
CA VAL A 33 -3.51 0.33 1.82
C VAL A 33 -2.40 -0.58 2.33
N GLU A 34 -1.30 -0.01 2.80
CA GLU A 34 -0.10 -0.77 3.15
C GLU A 34 0.59 -0.24 4.39
N HIS A 35 1.39 -1.07 5.05
CA HIS A 35 2.24 -0.59 6.14
C HIS A 35 3.33 0.33 5.59
N ALA A 36 3.54 1.45 6.28
CA ALA A 36 4.68 2.34 6.08
C ALA A 36 5.56 2.49 7.34
N SER A 37 5.12 1.89 8.45
CA SER A 37 5.89 1.73 9.68
C SER A 37 5.47 0.47 10.42
N LEU A 38 6.17 0.17 11.53
CA LEU A 38 5.79 -0.91 12.45
C LEU A 38 5.26 -0.33 13.76
N ALA A 39 4.28 -1.02 14.36
CA ALA A 39 3.93 -0.76 15.76
C ALA A 39 4.98 -1.42 16.67
N PRO A 40 5.35 -0.82 17.83
CA PRO A 40 6.41 -1.31 18.71
C PRO A 40 6.22 -2.75 19.24
N TRP A 41 4.98 -3.22 19.28
CA TRP A 41 4.62 -4.57 19.74
C TRP A 41 4.45 -5.58 18.62
N SER A 42 4.55 -5.14 17.36
CA SER A 42 4.50 -6.03 16.21
C SER A 42 5.90 -6.56 15.91
N TRP A 43 6.01 -7.86 15.58
CA TRP A 43 7.24 -8.53 15.14
C TRP A 43 8.40 -8.46 16.16
N ARG A 44 8.23 -9.13 17.30
CA ARG A 44 9.23 -9.22 18.38
C ARG A 44 10.49 -10.03 18.04
N ASP A 45 10.57 -10.67 16.87
CA ASP A 45 11.69 -11.52 16.50
C ASP A 45 12.21 -11.20 15.07
N GLY A 46 13.33 -10.49 14.97
CA GLY A 46 14.27 -10.63 13.84
C GLY A 46 13.99 -9.90 12.52
N HIS A 47 13.11 -8.89 12.49
CA HIS A 47 12.76 -8.15 11.27
C HIS A 47 13.12 -6.65 11.35
N GLU A 48 14.28 -6.33 11.92
CA GLU A 48 14.78 -4.94 12.06
C GLU A 48 15.08 -4.26 10.71
N ASP A 49 15.25 -5.06 9.64
CA ASP A 49 15.61 -4.58 8.30
C ASP A 49 14.41 -4.40 7.34
N VAL A 50 13.17 -4.36 7.84
CA VAL A 50 12.00 -4.15 6.96
C VAL A 50 12.02 -2.73 6.41
N THR A 51 12.27 -2.64 5.10
CA THR A 51 12.15 -1.39 4.35
C THR A 51 10.72 -1.25 3.84
N PHE A 52 10.07 -0.14 4.20
CA PHE A 52 8.77 0.23 3.65
C PHE A 52 8.96 1.14 2.44
N PRO A 53 8.41 0.80 1.26
CA PRO A 53 8.44 1.70 0.12
C PRO A 53 7.58 2.93 0.40
N SER A 54 7.97 4.09 -0.13
CA SER A 54 7.11 5.28 -0.08
C SER A 54 5.85 5.09 -0.95
N PRO A 55 4.79 5.89 -0.75
CA PRO A 55 3.63 5.86 -1.64
C PRO A 55 4.01 6.04 -3.12
N ASP A 56 4.98 6.92 -3.40
CA ASP A 56 5.45 7.19 -4.76
C ASP A 56 6.22 6.01 -5.35
N ASP A 57 7.04 5.29 -4.55
CA ASP A 57 7.73 4.08 -5.00
C ASP A 57 6.74 2.98 -5.39
N VAL A 58 5.69 2.80 -4.59
CA VAL A 58 4.63 1.83 -4.88
C VAL A 58 3.85 2.24 -6.13
N LEU A 59 3.48 3.53 -6.24
CA LEU A 59 2.80 4.05 -7.43
C LEU A 59 3.64 3.84 -8.70
N ALA A 60 4.93 4.12 -8.64
CA ALA A 60 5.86 3.89 -9.75
C ALA A 60 5.97 2.39 -10.09
N SER A 61 5.94 1.50 -9.10
CA SER A 61 6.03 0.05 -9.31
C SER A 61 4.84 -0.51 -10.09
N LEU A 62 3.67 0.15 -10.05
CA LEU A 62 2.48 -0.21 -10.84
C LEU A 62 2.66 0.03 -12.34
N ARG A 63 3.60 0.90 -12.76
CA ARG A 63 3.88 1.21 -14.18
C ARG A 63 2.62 1.64 -14.96
N LEU A 64 1.80 2.48 -14.34
CA LEU A 64 0.58 2.99 -14.96
C LEU A 64 0.93 3.97 -16.08
N GLY A 65 0.25 3.86 -17.23
CA GLY A 65 0.36 4.81 -18.33
C GLY A 65 -0.67 5.94 -18.25
N ASP A 66 -0.76 6.76 -19.31
CA ASP A 66 -1.59 7.97 -19.39
C ASP A 66 -3.10 7.75 -19.19
N GLY A 67 -3.56 6.49 -19.28
CA GLY A 67 -4.93 6.08 -18.98
C GLY A 67 -5.29 6.04 -17.48
N TRP A 68 -4.44 6.57 -16.60
CA TRP A 68 -4.63 6.56 -15.16
C TRP A 68 -4.46 7.95 -14.56
N ARG A 69 -5.23 8.20 -13.50
CA ARG A 69 -5.13 9.41 -12.67
C ARG A 69 -4.90 9.01 -11.22
N THR A 70 -3.90 9.62 -10.60
CA THR A 70 -3.69 9.50 -9.16
C THR A 70 -4.70 10.37 -8.42
N GLU A 71 -5.56 9.74 -7.63
CA GLU A 71 -6.54 10.41 -6.76
C GLU A 71 -5.96 10.64 -5.36
N ARG A 72 -5.04 9.76 -4.92
CA ARG A 72 -4.35 9.85 -3.64
C ARG A 72 -3.00 9.14 -3.69
N CYS A 73 -1.98 9.71 -3.05
CA CYS A 73 -0.66 9.11 -2.88
C CYS A 73 -0.04 9.64 -1.58
N ASP A 74 -0.53 9.15 -0.44
CA ASP A 74 -0.18 9.70 0.87
C ASP A 74 0.34 8.63 1.82
N ALA A 75 1.05 9.06 2.86
CA ALA A 75 1.46 8.24 4.00
C ALA A 75 0.87 8.82 5.31
N PRO A 76 -0.45 8.75 5.54
CA PRO A 76 -1.05 9.27 6.77
C PRO A 76 -0.61 8.50 8.02
N GLU A 77 -0.50 9.23 9.13
CA GLU A 77 -0.31 8.67 10.46
C GLU A 77 -1.65 8.39 11.14
N ARG A 78 -1.67 7.36 12.01
CA ARG A 78 -2.79 7.07 12.92
C ARG A 78 -2.29 6.52 14.24
N THR A 79 -3.11 6.66 15.28
CA THR A 79 -2.90 5.94 16.54
C THR A 79 -3.35 4.49 16.39
N ALA A 80 -2.45 3.54 16.68
CA ALA A 80 -2.77 2.14 16.86
C ALA A 80 -2.87 1.80 18.35
N THR A 81 -3.74 0.85 18.70
CA THR A 81 -3.84 0.29 20.06
C THR A 81 -3.34 -1.16 20.03
N GLY A 82 -2.39 -1.46 20.91
CA GLY A 82 -1.76 -2.76 21.05
C GLY A 82 -2.30 -3.56 22.24
N PRO A 83 -1.74 -4.77 22.45
CA PRO A 83 -2.04 -5.59 23.61
C PRO A 83 -1.85 -4.84 24.93
N GLY A 84 -2.75 -5.01 25.90
CA GLY A 84 -2.66 -4.32 27.19
C GLY A 84 -2.99 -2.82 27.14
N GLY A 85 -3.48 -2.31 26.01
CA GLY A 85 -3.94 -0.91 25.87
C GLY A 85 -2.81 0.09 25.57
N GLU A 86 -1.60 -0.40 25.27
CA GLU A 86 -0.53 0.45 24.76
C GLU A 86 -0.94 1.12 23.45
N THR A 87 -0.39 2.30 23.17
CA THR A 87 -0.67 3.03 21.92
C THR A 87 0.61 3.49 21.26
N ALA A 88 0.58 3.60 19.94
CA ALA A 88 1.70 4.09 19.14
C ALA A 88 1.18 4.79 17.89
N THR A 89 1.91 5.80 17.42
CA THR A 89 1.71 6.35 16.08
C THR A 89 2.29 5.37 15.06
N VAL A 90 1.48 5.01 14.08
CA VAL A 90 1.90 4.20 12.93
C VAL A 90 1.53 4.90 11.64
N THR A 91 2.33 4.68 10.61
CA THR A 91 2.12 5.23 9.28
C THR A 91 1.67 4.11 8.35
N ASP A 92 0.68 4.40 7.50
CA ASP A 92 0.25 3.51 6.43
C ASP A 92 0.30 4.27 5.10
N ASN A 93 0.69 3.60 4.02
CA ASN A 93 0.52 4.14 2.67
C ASN A 93 -0.94 4.01 2.25
N VAL A 94 -1.51 5.07 1.69
CA VAL A 94 -2.85 5.07 1.09
C VAL A 94 -2.73 5.63 -0.33
N ILE A 95 -2.87 4.73 -1.30
CA ILE A 95 -2.75 5.05 -2.72
C ILE A 95 -4.08 4.75 -3.39
N ALA A 96 -4.61 5.71 -4.13
CA ALA A 96 -5.81 5.56 -4.92
C ALA A 96 -5.55 6.04 -6.35
N VAL A 97 -5.75 5.15 -7.31
CA VAL A 97 -5.56 5.44 -8.74
C VAL A 97 -6.80 5.06 -9.51
N ARG A 98 -7.28 5.96 -10.35
CA ARG A 98 -8.46 5.78 -11.19
C ARG A 98 -8.05 5.50 -12.62
N ARG A 99 -8.64 4.46 -13.22
CA ARG A 99 -8.54 4.26 -14.66
C ARG A 99 -9.50 5.23 -15.34
N VAL A 100 -8.99 6.14 -16.16
CA VAL A 100 -9.86 7.13 -16.82
C VAL A 100 -10.70 6.46 -17.90
N HIS A 101 -11.84 7.06 -18.23
CA HIS A 101 -12.57 6.66 -19.42
C HIS A 101 -11.71 6.93 -20.66
N GLN A 102 -11.67 5.96 -21.57
CA GLN A 102 -11.24 6.24 -22.93
C GLN A 102 -12.52 6.43 -23.72
N ASP A 103 -12.68 7.64 -24.27
CA ASP A 103 -13.78 7.98 -25.17
C ASP A 103 -13.73 7.15 -26.46
#